data_AF-A0A6P0IQ10-F1
#
_entry.id   AF-A0A6P0IQ10-F1
#
_cell.length_a   1.000
_cell.length_b   1.000
_cell.length_c   1.000
_cell.angle_alpha   90.00
_cell.angle_beta   90.00
_cell.angle_gamma   90.00
#
_symmetry.space_group_name_H-M   'P 1'
#
loop_
_entity.id
_entity.type
_entity.pdbx_description
1 polymer ?
#
loop_
_entity_poly.entity_id
_entity_poly.type
_entity_poly.pdbx_seq_one_letter_code
_entity_poly.pdbx_strand_id
1 'polypeptide(L)'
;MNLFGSNRQDLAIHKWQHQLDQFVKANQKELAALAWGLFLEKGESDETLGLDMKPKPHFVYCPREAIETLNRQVNHQIQEILGVVDAHKPEQEVLIIGIGNGQLKLIQFEPELSPPECFEQVGKDVDQLLEELEKHISETIK
;
A
#
# COMPACT_ATOMS: atom_id res chain seq x y z
N MET A 1 14.24 24.27 30.55
CA MET A 1 13.92 24.15 29.10
C MET A 1 15.20 23.85 28.37
N ASN A 2 15.34 22.66 27.79
CA ASN A 2 16.37 22.37 26.79
C ASN A 2 15.84 21.29 25.84
N LEU A 3 15.52 21.77 24.63
CA LEU A 3 15.67 21.17 23.31
C LEU A 3 15.36 19.67 23.17
N PHE A 4 14.15 19.38 22.67
CA PHE A 4 13.82 18.13 21.98
C PHE A 4 14.79 17.92 20.82
N GLY A 5 15.74 17.01 20.98
CA GLY A 5 16.54 16.51 19.87
C GLY A 5 15.64 15.69 18.96
N SER A 6 15.31 16.22 17.78
CA SER A 6 14.65 15.46 16.73
C SER A 6 15.52 14.24 16.40
N ASN A 7 15.05 13.05 16.75
CA ASN A 7 15.78 11.82 16.54
C ASN A 7 15.92 11.59 15.03
N ARG A 8 17.13 11.25 14.54
CA ARG A 8 17.36 10.99 13.10
C ARG A 8 16.45 9.88 12.55
N GLN A 9 16.00 8.98 13.42
CA GLN A 9 15.02 7.94 13.10
C GLN A 9 13.63 8.51 12.81
N ASP A 10 13.14 9.48 13.59
CA ASP A 10 11.85 10.13 13.37
C ASP A 10 11.82 10.87 12.03
N LEU A 11 12.92 11.55 11.68
CA LEU A 11 13.06 12.23 10.39
C LEU A 11 13.04 11.25 9.20
N ALA A 12 13.69 10.09 9.32
CA ALA A 12 13.69 9.06 8.27
C ALA A 12 12.33 8.36 8.15
N ILE A 13 11.65 8.13 9.27
CA ILE A 13 10.29 7.59 9.36
C ILE A 13 9.29 8.51 8.63
N HIS A 14 9.30 9.80 8.93
CA HIS A 14 8.39 10.75 8.27
C HIS A 14 8.70 10.92 6.78
N LYS A 15 9.96 10.75 6.37
CA LYS A 15 10.38 10.94 4.98
C LYS A 15 9.77 9.89 4.04
N TRP A 16 9.89 8.60 4.35
CA TRP A 16 9.40 7.54 3.47
C TRP A 16 7.88 7.57 3.35
N GLN A 17 7.18 7.83 4.46
CA GLN A 17 5.72 7.93 4.47
C GLN A 17 5.25 9.09 3.61
N HIS A 18 5.90 10.25 3.69
CA HIS A 18 5.57 11.41 2.88
C HIS A 18 5.89 11.19 1.39
N GLN A 19 7.03 10.58 1.08
CA GLN A 19 7.37 10.20 -0.30
C GLN A 19 6.35 9.20 -0.87
N LEU A 20 5.90 8.25 -0.05
CA LEU A 20 4.83 7.32 -0.42
C LEU A 20 3.51 8.05 -0.68
N ASP A 21 3.13 9.05 0.12
CA ASP A 21 1.94 9.87 -0.16
C ASP A 21 2.05 10.61 -1.49
N GLN A 22 3.23 11.15 -1.80
CA GLN A 22 3.46 11.83 -3.08
C GLN A 22 3.37 10.86 -4.25
N PHE A 23 3.95 9.67 -4.12
CA PHE A 23 3.83 8.60 -5.10
C PHE A 23 2.35 8.21 -5.33
N VAL A 24 1.59 7.97 -4.25
CA VAL A 24 0.18 7.59 -4.35
C VAL A 24 -0.62 8.68 -5.05
N LYS A 25 -0.45 9.95 -4.65
CA LYS A 25 -1.16 11.08 -5.28
C LYS A 25 -0.84 11.23 -6.77
N ALA A 26 0.38 10.94 -7.17
CA ALA A 26 0.81 11.07 -8.57
C ALA A 26 0.35 9.90 -9.46
N ASN A 27 -0.01 8.75 -8.88
CA ASN A 27 -0.27 7.50 -9.61
C ASN A 27 -1.63 6.88 -9.22
N GLN A 28 -2.62 7.66 -8.79
CA GLN A 28 -3.89 7.11 -8.28
C GLN A 28 -4.60 6.22 -9.30
N LYS A 29 -4.64 6.63 -10.58
CA LYS A 29 -5.30 5.87 -11.65
C LYS A 29 -4.58 4.55 -11.91
N GLU A 30 -3.26 4.58 -12.02
CA GLU A 30 -2.43 3.39 -12.26
C GLU A 30 -2.47 2.45 -11.05
N LEU A 31 -2.47 2.97 -9.83
CA LEU A 31 -2.62 2.17 -8.61
C LEU A 31 -4.01 1.52 -8.51
N ALA A 32 -5.06 2.23 -8.90
CA ALA A 32 -6.41 1.67 -8.97
C ALA A 32 -6.51 0.56 -10.02
N ALA A 33 -5.92 0.78 -11.19
CA ALA A 33 -5.81 -0.24 -12.24
C ALA A 33 -5.04 -1.47 -11.75
N LEU A 34 -3.86 -1.29 -11.15
CA LEU A 34 -3.05 -2.39 -10.63
C LEU A 34 -3.78 -3.16 -9.53
N ALA A 35 -4.38 -2.46 -8.56
CA ALA A 35 -5.10 -3.09 -7.46
C ALA A 35 -6.26 -3.96 -7.97
N TRP A 36 -7.00 -3.48 -8.98
CA TRP A 36 -8.04 -4.26 -9.61
C TRP A 36 -7.50 -5.46 -10.40
N GLY A 37 -6.45 -5.27 -11.20
CA GLY A 37 -5.81 -6.35 -11.95
C GLY A 37 -5.32 -7.48 -11.05
N LEU A 38 -4.58 -7.14 -9.99
CA LEU A 38 -4.10 -8.09 -8.98
C LEU A 38 -5.25 -8.72 -8.17
N PHE A 39 -6.38 -8.02 -7.99
CA PHE A 39 -7.58 -8.59 -7.39
C PHE A 39 -8.22 -9.67 -8.28
N LEU A 40 -8.26 -9.46 -9.60
CA LEU A 40 -8.76 -10.46 -10.54
C LEU A 40 -7.86 -11.69 -10.58
N GLU A 41 -6.53 -11.51 -10.58
CA GLU A 41 -5.56 -12.60 -10.65
C GLU A 41 -5.54 -13.49 -9.40
N LYS A 42 -5.66 -12.90 -8.21
CA LYS A 42 -5.63 -13.67 -6.94
C LYS A 42 -6.90 -14.53 -6.74
N GLY A 43 -8.01 -14.22 -7.41
CA GLY A 43 -9.29 -14.91 -7.26
C GLY A 43 -9.90 -14.80 -5.86
N GLU A 44 -10.41 -15.91 -5.32
CA GLU A 44 -11.13 -15.97 -4.03
C GLU A 44 -10.21 -15.87 -2.79
N SER A 45 -8.96 -15.44 -2.95
CA SER A 45 -8.00 -15.27 -1.85
C SER A 45 -8.40 -14.15 -0.89
N ASP A 46 -8.16 -14.35 0.41
CA ASP A 46 -8.34 -13.36 1.48
C ASP A 46 -7.14 -12.40 1.64
N GLU A 47 -6.20 -12.46 0.72
CA GLU A 47 -5.00 -11.64 0.73
C GLU A 47 -5.30 -10.17 0.43
N THR A 48 -4.66 -9.29 1.20
CA THR A 48 -4.68 -7.83 0.98
C THR A 48 -3.44 -7.41 0.21
N LEU A 49 -3.56 -6.42 -0.68
CA LEU A 49 -2.39 -5.87 -1.36
C LEU A 49 -1.48 -5.15 -0.36
N GLY A 50 -0.21 -5.47 -0.40
CA GLY A 50 0.86 -4.86 0.38
C GLY A 50 1.89 -4.21 -0.51
N LEU A 51 2.69 -3.33 0.07
CA LEU A 51 3.80 -2.67 -0.58
C LEU A 51 4.98 -2.63 0.39
N ASP A 52 5.91 -3.56 0.22
CA ASP A 52 7.10 -3.70 1.06
C ASP A 52 8.20 -2.77 0.55
N MET A 53 8.66 -1.86 1.40
CA MET A 53 9.70 -0.88 1.09
C MET A 53 11.12 -1.49 1.01
N LYS A 54 11.33 -2.74 1.44
CA LYS A 54 12.68 -3.32 1.61
C LYS A 54 12.89 -4.62 0.84
N PRO A 55 14.11 -4.89 0.35
CA PRO A 55 15.26 -3.98 0.23
C PRO A 55 15.04 -2.91 -0.86
N LYS A 56 14.08 -3.13 -1.75
CA LYS A 56 13.52 -2.15 -2.70
C LYS A 56 11.99 -2.23 -2.64
N PRO A 57 11.28 -1.11 -2.90
CA PRO A 57 9.83 -1.11 -2.99
C PRO A 57 9.30 -2.16 -3.98
N HIS A 58 8.43 -3.04 -3.52
CA HIS A 58 7.74 -4.03 -4.36
C HIS A 58 6.37 -4.40 -3.79
N PHE A 59 5.42 -4.74 -4.67
CA PHE A 59 4.09 -5.18 -4.27
C PHE A 59 4.11 -6.63 -3.82
N VAL A 60 3.32 -6.92 -2.80
CA VAL A 60 3.20 -8.25 -2.20
C VAL A 60 1.75 -8.54 -1.84
N TYR A 61 1.39 -9.81 -1.75
CA TYR A 61 0.15 -10.20 -1.10
C TYR A 61 0.40 -10.40 0.40
N CYS A 62 -0.46 -9.81 1.22
CA CYS A 62 -0.47 -9.94 2.67
C CYS A 62 -1.62 -10.86 3.07
N PRO A 63 -1.35 -12.12 3.47
CA PRO A 63 -2.39 -13.03 3.95
C PRO A 63 -3.11 -12.47 5.17
N ARG A 64 -4.43 -12.65 5.25
CA ARG A 64 -5.23 -12.16 6.37
C ARG A 64 -4.72 -12.66 7.72
N GLU A 65 -4.33 -13.94 7.79
CA GLU A 65 -3.76 -14.57 9.00
C GLU A 65 -2.44 -13.91 9.46
N ALA A 66 -1.61 -13.44 8.53
CA ALA A 66 -0.36 -12.76 8.86
C ALA A 66 -0.63 -11.42 9.55
N ILE A 67 -1.64 -10.67 9.08
CA ILE A 67 -2.04 -9.40 9.68
C ILE A 67 -2.62 -9.63 11.09
N GLU A 68 -3.41 -10.68 11.30
CA GLU A 68 -3.91 -11.04 12.64
C GLU A 68 -2.79 -11.42 13.60
N THR A 69 -1.84 -12.22 13.11
CA THR A 69 -0.69 -12.65 13.89
C THR A 69 0.12 -11.45 14.34
N LEU A 70 0.39 -10.52 13.42
CA LEU A 70 1.05 -9.26 13.75
C LEU A 70 0.23 -8.47 14.78
N ASN A 71 -1.08 -8.34 14.59
CA ASN A 71 -1.95 -7.63 15.53
C ASN A 71 -1.87 -8.20 16.95
N ARG A 72 -1.87 -9.53 17.10
CA ARG A 72 -1.66 -10.19 18.41
C ARG A 72 -0.27 -9.90 18.98
N GLN A 73 0.78 -9.93 18.15
CA GLN A 73 2.16 -9.66 18.57
C GLN A 73 2.37 -8.22 19.04
N VAL A 74 1.62 -7.26 18.47
CA VAL A 74 1.67 -5.85 18.88
C VAL A 74 0.58 -5.48 19.90
N ASN A 75 0.10 -6.45 20.68
CA ASN A 75 -0.92 -6.25 21.73
C ASN A 75 -2.18 -5.53 21.22
N HIS A 76 -2.67 -5.94 20.06
CA HIS A 76 -3.88 -5.44 19.39
C HIS A 76 -3.84 -3.96 18.96
N GLN A 77 -2.66 -3.36 18.84
CA GLN A 77 -2.50 -1.95 18.46
C GLN A 77 -2.91 -1.63 17.01
N ILE A 78 -3.03 -2.63 16.15
CA ILE A 78 -3.40 -2.45 14.73
C ILE A 78 -4.77 -3.06 14.39
N GLN A 79 -5.65 -3.20 15.39
CA GLN A 79 -7.01 -3.75 15.21
C GLN A 79 -7.82 -2.96 14.18
N GLU A 80 -7.60 -1.64 14.08
CA GLU A 80 -8.25 -0.78 13.09
C GLU A 80 -7.90 -1.20 11.65
N ILE A 81 -6.65 -1.60 11.38
CA ILE A 81 -6.23 -2.09 10.06
C ILE A 81 -7.02 -3.34 9.68
N LEU A 82 -7.25 -4.26 10.62
CA LEU A 82 -8.09 -5.45 10.38
C LEU A 82 -9.52 -5.06 10.01
N GLY A 83 -10.09 -4.08 10.71
CA GLY A 83 -11.43 -3.58 10.42
C GLY A 83 -11.54 -2.96 9.02
N VAL A 84 -10.52 -2.24 8.56
CA VAL A 84 -10.48 -1.69 7.20
C VAL A 84 -10.34 -2.79 6.16
N VAL A 85 -9.46 -3.77 6.39
CA VAL A 85 -9.31 -4.95 5.50
C VAL A 85 -10.64 -5.69 5.34
N ASP A 86 -11.37 -5.90 6.44
CA ASP A 86 -12.65 -6.62 6.43
C ASP A 86 -13.77 -5.85 5.72
N ALA A 87 -13.68 -4.51 5.69
CA ALA A 87 -14.66 -3.64 5.06
C ALA A 87 -14.34 -3.29 3.59
N HIS A 88 -13.19 -3.75 3.07
CA HIS A 88 -12.66 -3.34 1.78
C HIS A 88 -13.55 -3.77 0.61
N LYS A 89 -13.78 -2.83 -0.32
CA LYS A 89 -14.50 -3.06 -1.59
C LYS A 89 -13.60 -2.79 -2.80
N PRO A 90 -12.94 -3.82 -3.35
CA PRO A 90 -12.00 -3.69 -4.47
C PRO A 90 -12.58 -3.03 -5.73
N GLU A 91 -13.90 -3.09 -5.90
CA GLU A 91 -14.62 -2.48 -7.01
C GLU A 91 -14.89 -0.97 -6.84
N GLN A 92 -14.64 -0.41 -5.65
CA GLN A 92 -14.90 1.00 -5.32
C GLN A 92 -13.64 1.76 -4.91
N GLU A 93 -12.75 1.13 -4.16
CA GLU A 93 -11.61 1.80 -3.53
C GLU A 93 -10.32 1.00 -3.70
N VAL A 94 -9.20 1.68 -3.46
CA VAL A 94 -7.88 1.05 -3.35
C VAL A 94 -7.53 0.88 -1.89
N LEU A 95 -7.08 -0.30 -1.50
CA LEU A 95 -6.49 -0.58 -0.19
C LEU A 95 -5.11 -1.22 -0.34
N ILE A 96 -4.08 -0.57 0.20
CA ILE A 96 -2.71 -1.08 0.22
C ILE A 96 -2.12 -0.91 1.63
N ILE A 97 -1.47 -1.96 2.13
CA ILE A 97 -0.69 -1.89 3.37
C ILE A 97 0.79 -1.63 3.04
N GLY A 98 1.24 -0.40 3.25
CA GLY A 98 2.66 -0.05 3.14
C GLY A 98 3.46 -0.55 4.34
N ILE A 99 4.55 -1.26 4.10
CA ILE A 99 5.39 -1.89 5.13
C ILE A 99 6.81 -1.34 5.02
N GLY A 100 7.30 -0.66 6.06
CA GLY A 100 8.60 -0.02 6.00
C GLY A 100 9.16 0.34 7.37
N ASN A 101 10.45 0.08 7.59
CA ASN A 101 11.17 0.48 8.80
C ASN A 101 10.50 0.06 10.12
N GLY A 102 9.86 -1.12 10.15
CA GLY A 102 9.15 -1.62 11.33
C GLY A 102 7.81 -0.93 11.58
N GLN A 103 7.28 -0.23 10.59
CA GLN A 103 6.01 0.49 10.65
C GLN A 103 5.10 0.05 9.52
N LEU A 104 3.80 0.17 9.79
CA LEU A 104 2.76 0.04 8.78
C LEU A 104 2.20 1.41 8.43
N LYS A 105 1.79 1.57 7.18
CA LYS A 105 1.02 2.71 6.71
C LYS A 105 -0.15 2.20 5.87
N LEU A 106 -1.35 2.57 6.26
CA LEU A 106 -2.54 2.29 5.48
C LEU A 106 -2.64 3.30 4.33
N ILE A 107 -2.82 2.81 3.11
CA ILE A 107 -3.12 3.60 1.93
C ILE A 107 -4.52 3.21 1.51
N GLN A 108 -5.47 4.12 1.67
CA GLN A 108 -6.85 3.91 1.30
C GLN A 108 -7.35 5.16 0.58
N PHE A 109 -7.94 4.99 -0.60
CA PHE A 109 -8.58 6.08 -1.33
C PHE A 109 -9.60 5.54 -2.33
N GLU A 110 -10.65 6.31 -2.56
CA GLU A 110 -11.56 6.15 -3.70
C GLU A 110 -11.01 6.95 -4.89
N PRO A 111 -10.62 6.30 -6.00
CA PRO A 111 -10.19 6.99 -7.22
C PRO A 111 -11.35 7.75 -7.90
N GLU A 112 -11.03 8.70 -8.79
CA GLU A 112 -12.03 9.47 -9.55
C GLU A 112 -12.91 8.57 -10.45
N LEU A 113 -12.32 7.53 -11.01
CA LEU A 113 -13.00 6.45 -11.73
C LEU A 113 -12.83 5.17 -10.94
N SER A 114 -13.81 4.27 -10.97
CA SER A 114 -13.73 3.01 -10.22
C SER A 114 -12.49 2.19 -10.63
N PRO A 115 -11.93 1.36 -9.74
CA PRO A 115 -10.79 0.50 -10.07
C PRO A 115 -10.96 -0.34 -11.36
N PRO A 116 -12.14 -0.93 -11.65
CA PRO A 116 -12.39 -1.59 -12.94
C PRO A 116 -12.27 -0.64 -14.15
N GLU A 117 -12.84 0.56 -14.07
CA GLU A 117 -12.76 1.56 -15.15
C GLU A 117 -11.33 2.08 -15.33
N CYS A 118 -10.59 2.25 -14.22
CA CYS A 118 -9.17 2.58 -14.27
C CYS A 118 -8.38 1.50 -15.02
N PHE A 119 -8.63 0.23 -14.71
CA PHE A 119 -7.98 -0.91 -15.36
C PHE A 119 -8.26 -0.95 -16.87
N GLU A 120 -9.52 -0.82 -17.27
CA GLU A 120 -9.92 -0.75 -18.67
C GLU A 120 -9.28 0.43 -19.41
N GLN A 121 -9.24 1.62 -18.81
CA GLN A 121 -8.69 2.82 -19.45
C GLN A 121 -7.17 2.81 -19.54
N VAL A 122 -6.48 2.23 -18.55
CA VAL A 122 -5.03 2.12 -18.58
C VAL A 122 -4.63 1.11 -19.66
N GLY A 123 -5.38 0.02 -19.81
CA GLY A 123 -5.25 -0.93 -20.92
C GLY A 123 -3.88 -1.61 -21.00
N LYS A 124 -3.14 -1.63 -19.88
CA LYS A 124 -1.86 -2.30 -19.73
C LYS A 124 -2.05 -3.65 -19.08
N ASP A 125 -1.12 -4.55 -19.37
CA ASP A 125 -1.00 -5.83 -18.68
C ASP A 125 -0.60 -5.61 -17.20
N VAL A 126 -1.04 -6.51 -16.30
CA VAL A 126 -0.79 -6.39 -14.86
C VAL A 126 0.71 -6.41 -14.55
N ASP A 127 1.48 -7.28 -15.21
CA ASP A 127 2.92 -7.38 -15.01
C ASP A 127 3.61 -6.06 -15.41
N GLN A 128 3.17 -5.45 -16.51
CA GLN A 128 3.71 -4.17 -16.97
C GLN A 128 3.40 -3.03 -15.99
N LEU A 129 2.17 -2.99 -15.46
CA LEU A 129 1.78 -2.01 -14.46
C LEU A 129 2.58 -2.15 -13.17
N LEU A 130 2.77 -3.40 -12.72
CA LEU A 130 3.54 -3.72 -11.54
C LEU A 130 4.99 -3.27 -11.70
N GLU A 131 5.65 -3.64 -12.79
CA GLU A 131 7.04 -3.24 -13.08
C GLU A 131 7.21 -1.71 -13.14
N GLU A 132 6.30 -1.00 -13.83
CA GLU A 132 6.35 0.46 -13.94
C GLU A 132 6.17 1.16 -12.59
N LEU A 133 5.16 0.73 -11.82
CA LEU A 133 4.86 1.33 -10.52
C LEU A 133 5.98 1.06 -9.52
N GLU A 134 6.51 -0.17 -9.44
CA GLU A 134 7.65 -0.52 -8.59
C GLU A 134 8.90 0.28 -8.94
N LYS A 135 9.14 0.50 -10.23
CA LYS A 135 10.23 1.37 -10.70
C LYS A 135 10.00 2.81 -10.25
N HIS A 136 8.81 3.37 -10.47
CA HIS A 136 8.48 4.75 -10.09
C HIS A 136 8.60 4.98 -8.59
N ILE A 137 8.10 4.06 -7.75
CA ILE A 137 8.24 4.22 -6.30
C ILE A 137 9.71 4.08 -5.88
N SER A 138 10.49 3.20 -6.49
CA SER A 138 11.93 3.06 -6.22
C SER A 138 12.71 4.34 -6.55
N GLU A 139 12.29 5.09 -7.56
CA GLU A 139 12.89 6.39 -7.92
C GLU A 139 12.45 7.53 -6.98
N THR A 140 11.27 7.40 -6.37
CA THR A 140 10.67 8.38 -5.45
C THR A 140 11.18 8.25 -4.02
N ILE A 141 11.30 7.01 -3.54
CA ILE A 141 11.79 6.67 -2.21
C ILE A 141 13.33 6.72 -2.21
N LYS A 142 13.89 7.72 -1.51
CA LYS A 142 15.34 7.99 -1.42
C LYS A 142 15.79 8.13 0.02
#